data_AF-A0A8I1A1C1-F1
#
_entry.id   AF-A0A8I1A1C1-F1
#
_cell.length_a   1.000
_cell.length_b   1.000
_cell.length_c   1.000
_cell.angle_alpha   90.00
_cell.angle_beta   90.00
_cell.angle_gamma   90.00
#
_symmetry.space_group_name_H-M   'P 1'
#
loop_
_entity.id
_entity.type
_entity.pdbx_description
1 polymer ?
#
loop_
_entity_poly.entity_id
_entity_poly.type
_entity_poly.pdbx_seq_one_letter_code
_entity_poly.pdbx_strand_id
1 'polypeptide(L)' 'MDTTTTTLDPREAVLSELDQLRQRQAADRAARLATIRHARTLGLTNQAIGDALGVTEVAVRNMIKRADIDGA' A
#
# COMPACT_ATOMS: atom_id res chain seq x y z
N MET A 1 -18.75 1.75 40.58
CA MET A 1 -17.86 1.53 39.43
C MET A 1 -18.65 1.94 38.21
N ASP A 2 -18.50 3.20 37.81
CA ASP A 2 -19.21 3.74 36.65
C ASP A 2 -18.57 3.21 35.38
N THR A 3 -19.25 2.25 34.77
CA THR A 3 -18.91 1.71 33.45
C THR A 3 -19.37 2.75 32.41
N THR A 4 -18.60 3.81 32.24
CA THR A 4 -18.84 4.77 31.15
C THR A 4 -18.42 4.10 29.85
N THR A 5 -19.36 3.36 29.25
CA THR A 5 -19.24 2.90 27.87
C THR A 5 -19.19 4.16 27.00
N THR A 6 -18.00 4.62 26.67
CA THR A 6 -17.79 5.68 25.67
C THR A 6 -18.18 5.09 24.33
N THR A 7 -19.46 5.20 23.98
CA THR A 7 -19.92 5.00 22.62
C THR A 7 -19.19 6.06 21.79
N LEU A 8 -18.19 5.64 21.00
CA LEU A 8 -17.51 6.56 20.08
C LEU A 8 -18.58 7.27 19.25
N ASP A 9 -18.43 8.57 19.04
CA ASP A 9 -19.24 9.28 18.07
C ASP A 9 -19.16 8.51 16.75
N PRO A 10 -20.29 8.18 16.08
CA PRO A 10 -20.29 7.44 14.82
C PRO A 10 -19.31 8.02 13.78
N ARG A 11 -19.11 9.34 13.78
CA ARG A 11 -18.13 10.00 12.92
C ARG A 11 -16.68 9.63 13.28
N GLU A 12 -16.34 9.62 14.57
CA GLU A 12 -15.00 9.24 15.03
C GLU A 12 -14.70 7.76 14.75
N ALA A 13 -15.71 6.89 14.88
CA ALA A 13 -15.57 5.47 14.57
C ALA A 13 -15.21 5.25 13.09
N VAL A 14 -15.93 5.91 12.17
CA VAL A 14 -15.64 5.86 10.72
C VAL A 14 -14.27 6.43 10.40
N LEU A 15 -13.87 7.55 11.03
CA LEU A 15 -12.54 8.12 10.83
C LEU A 15 -11.42 7.16 11.27
N SER A 16 -11.61 6.47 12.40
CA SER A 16 -10.69 5.44 12.86
C SER A 16 -10.61 4.25 11.88
N GLU A 17 -11.74 3.77 11.35
CA GLU A 17 -11.75 2.71 10.34
C GLU A 17 -11.02 3.11 9.06
N LEU A 18 -11.22 4.35 8.59
CA LEU A 18 -10.52 4.88 7.42
C LEU A 18 -9.01 4.99 7.66
N ASP A 19 -8.58 5.38 8.86
CA ASP A 19 -7.14 5.41 9.17
C ASP A 19 -6.53 4.01 9.22
N GLN A 20 -7.23 3.03 9.81
CA GLN A 20 -6.81 1.64 9.77
C GLN A 20 -6.73 1.08 8.35
N LEU A 21 -7.69 1.44 7.48
CA LEU A 21 -7.66 1.08 6.07
C LEU A 21 -6.44 1.70 5.38
N ARG A 22 -6.18 3.00 5.62
CA ARG A 22 -5.01 3.70 5.09
C ARG A 22 -3.70 3.04 5.51
N GLN A 23 -3.58 2.65 6.78
CA GLN A 23 -2.40 1.95 7.30
C GLN A 23 -2.20 0.59 6.63
N ARG A 24 -3.28 -0.20 6.48
CA ARG A 24 -3.23 -1.49 5.77
C ARG A 24 -2.80 -1.32 4.31
N GLN A 25 -3.40 -0.36 3.59
CA GLN A 25 -3.03 -0.06 2.21
C GLN A 25 -1.57 0.40 2.08
N ALA A 26 -1.06 1.18 3.05
CA ALA A 26 0.33 1.59 3.08
C ALA A 26 1.27 0.38 3.27
N ALA A 27 0.95 -0.53 4.19
CA ALA A 27 1.70 -1.75 4.42
C ALA A 27 1.70 -2.66 3.17
N ASP A 28 0.53 -2.87 2.56
CA ASP A 28 0.38 -3.66 1.33
C ASP A 28 1.18 -3.05 0.18
N ARG A 29 1.19 -1.72 0.06
CA ARG A 29 1.98 -1.00 -0.94
C ARG A 29 3.48 -1.20 -0.73
N ALA A 30 3.95 -1.14 0.51
CA ALA A 30 5.36 -1.37 0.84
C ALA A 30 5.78 -2.81 0.51
N ALA A 31 4.97 -3.80 0.89
CA ALA A 31 5.20 -5.20 0.56
C ALA A 31 5.24 -5.44 -0.95
N ARG A 32 4.26 -4.88 -1.69
CA ARG A 32 4.21 -4.98 -3.16
C ARG A 32 5.47 -4.39 -3.81
N LEU A 33 5.92 -3.23 -3.35
CA LEU A 33 7.13 -2.60 -3.88
C LEU A 33 8.38 -3.43 -3.60
N ALA A 34 8.51 -4.02 -2.40
CA ALA A 34 9.63 -4.89 -2.06
C ALA A 34 9.70 -6.09 -3.01
N THR A 35 8.55 -6.72 -3.31
CA THR A 35 8.46 -7.80 -4.29
C THR A 35 8.84 -7.36 -5.69
N ILE A 36 8.36 -6.19 -6.16
CA ILE A 36 8.73 -5.63 -7.47
C ILE A 36 10.25 -5.38 -7.55
N ARG A 37 10.85 -4.79 -6.51
CA ARG A 37 12.29 -4.53 -6.45
C ARG A 37 13.07 -5.84 -6.48
N HIS A 38 12.66 -6.83 -5.72
CA HIS A 38 13.29 -8.16 -5.73
C HIS A 38 13.19 -8.84 -7.11
N ALA A 39 12.02 -8.81 -7.75
CA ALA A 39 11.85 -9.34 -9.11
C ALA A 39 12.81 -8.66 -10.11
N ARG A 40 13.00 -7.34 -9.99
CA ARG A 40 13.99 -6.61 -10.80
C ARG A 40 15.42 -7.02 -10.50
N THR A 41 15.78 -7.31 -9.24
CA THR A 41 17.13 -7.82 -8.92
C THR A 41 17.43 -9.18 -9.55
N LEU A 42 16.38 -9.95 -9.86
CA LEU A 42 16.47 -11.22 -10.57
C LEU A 42 16.42 -11.08 -12.10
N GLY A 43 16.39 -9.84 -12.61
CA GLY A 43 16.40 -9.55 -14.05
C GLY A 43 15.03 -9.52 -14.73
N LEU A 44 13.92 -9.59 -13.98
CA LEU A 44 12.60 -9.47 -14.60
C LEU A 44 12.35 -8.04 -15.11
N THR A 45 11.79 -7.94 -16.31
CA THR A 45 11.40 -6.67 -16.90
C THR A 45 10.13 -6.12 -16.24
N ASN A 46 9.92 -4.81 -16.32
CA ASN A 46 8.68 -4.19 -15.82
C ASN A 46 7.43 -4.73 -16.53
N GLN A 47 7.57 -5.21 -17.78
CA GLN A 47 6.48 -5.82 -18.54
C GLN A 47 6.09 -7.15 -17.92
N ALA A 48 7.05 -8.06 -17.71
CA ALA A 48 6.79 -9.37 -17.12
C ALA A 48 6.21 -9.26 -15.70
N ILE A 49 6.69 -8.29 -14.91
CA ILE A 49 6.14 -7.98 -13.59
C ILE A 49 4.70 -7.44 -13.72
N GLY A 50 4.45 -6.55 -14.68
CA GLY A 50 3.12 -6.02 -14.94
C GLY A 50 2.12 -7.12 -15.32
N ASP A 51 2.51 -8.00 -16.25
CA ASP A 51 1.71 -9.13 -16.70
C ASP A 51 1.34 -10.06 -15.53
N ALA A 52 2.29 -10.37 -14.65
CA ALA A 52 2.05 -11.19 -13.46
C ALA A 52 1.13 -10.52 -12.42
N LEU A 53 1.17 -9.19 -12.33
CA LEU A 53 0.35 -8.39 -11.40
C LEU A 53 -0.99 -7.96 -11.99
N GLY A 54 -1.26 -8.22 -13.28
CA GLY A 54 -2.45 -7.75 -13.97
C GLY A 54 -2.49 -6.23 -14.17
N VAL A 55 -1.33 -5.58 -14.29
CA VAL A 55 -1.21 -4.12 -14.49
C VAL A 55 -0.27 -3.81 -15.65
N THR A 56 -0.33 -2.58 -16.16
CA THR A 56 0.55 -2.18 -17.27
C THR A 56 2.00 -1.98 -16.83
N GLU A 57 2.94 -2.14 -17.77
CA GLU A 57 4.37 -1.83 -17.56
C GLU A 57 4.58 -0.40 -17.02
N VAL A 58 3.80 0.55 -17.54
CA VAL A 58 3.80 1.96 -17.10
C VAL A 58 3.37 2.08 -15.64
N ALA A 59 2.37 1.31 -15.19
CA ALA A 59 1.95 1.30 -13.80
C ALA A 59 3.08 0.80 -12.89
N VAL A 60 3.77 -0.28 -13.26
CA VAL A 60 4.94 -0.79 -12.51
C VAL A 60 6.04 0.28 -12.44
N ARG A 61 6.36 0.92 -13.57
CA ARG A 61 7.35 2.01 -13.63
C ARG A 61 6.98 3.17 -12.71
N ASN A 62 5.72 3.57 -12.68
CA ASN A 62 5.22 4.65 -11.83
C ASN A 62 5.23 4.26 -10.34
N MET A 63 4.91 3.01 -10.00
CA MET A 63 5.00 2.52 -8.62
C MET A 63 6.43 2.62 -8.08
N ILE A 64 7.43 2.24 -8.90
CA ILE A 64 8.84 2.34 -8.54
C ILE A 64 9.26 3.81 -8.39
N LYS A 65 9.02 4.64 -9.42
CA LYS A 65 9.39 6.06 -9.41
C LYS A 65 8.84 6.80 -8.20
N ARG A 66 7.57 6.54 -7.87
CA ARG A 66 6.92 7.24 -6.74
C ARG A 66 7.50 6.82 -5.41
N ALA A 67 7.90 5.55 -5.25
CA ALA A 67 8.54 5.10 -4.04
C ALA A 67 9.96 5.63 -3.86
N ASP A 68 10.67 5.92 -4.95
CA ASP A 68 11.98 6.56 -4.89
C ASP A 68 11.87 8.05 -4.47
N ILE A 69 10.75 8.70 -4.78
CA ILE A 69 10.43 10.08 -4.32
C ILE A 69 9.97 10.08 -2.87
N ASP A 70 9.09 9.15 -2.48
CA ASP A 70 8.52 9.08 -1.13
C ASP A 70 9.56 8.59 -0.07
N GLY A 71 10.70 8.04 -0.49
CA GLY A 71 11.76 7.50 0.38
C GLY A 71 13.06 8.30 0.43
N ALA A 72 13.11 9.47 -0.21
CA ALA A 72 14.20 10.46 -0.13
C ALA A 72 13.85 11.57 0.86
#